data_AF-A0A7K6IJC6-F1
#
_entry.id   AF-A0A7K6IJC6-F1
#
_cell.length_a   1.000
_cell.length_b   1.000
_cell.length_c   1.000
_cell.angle_alpha   90.00
_cell.angle_beta   90.00
_cell.angle_gamma   90.00
#
_symmetry.space_group_name_H-M   'P 1'
#
loop_
_entity.id
_entity.type
_entity.pdbx_description
1 polymer ?
#
loop_
_entity_poly.entity_id
_entity_poly.type
_entity_poly.pdbx_seq_one_letter_code
_entity_poly.pdbx_strand_id
1 'polypeptide(L)'
;MALEEKREKRPPVTPMMIEEEAALRNGSRGLPPGPWAEAAGPRPRTTERHIAVHKRLVLGFAVSILALLAVTMIAVLLSVRFEECGAAADGPPRAGGNGSLSGTARQPPGAEQPPEEEEEEEEWQRWREPPPWARPRLPRHLRPLHYNLMLSAFMENFTFSGEVNVQLEVHNASRYIVLHAHRMHIEAVRVAEDKLAGGVRVARTFFYPQTQVFVVVLNRSLEVQRSYNLKIIYN
;
A
#
# COMPACT_ATOMS: atom_id res chain seq x y z
N MET A 1 58.87 6.99 65.23
CA MET A 1 57.40 6.86 65.24
C MET A 1 56.93 7.08 63.81
N ALA A 2 56.97 6.09 62.91
CA ALA A 2 56.17 4.87 62.77
C ALA A 2 54.67 5.13 62.52
N LEU A 3 54.16 4.44 61.46
CA LEU A 3 52.77 4.22 61.03
C LEU A 3 52.19 5.24 60.03
N GLU A 4 51.57 4.88 58.91
CA GLU A 4 51.36 3.59 58.25
C GLU A 4 50.89 3.84 56.81
N GLU A 5 51.39 3.03 55.86
CA GLU A 5 51.03 3.04 54.44
C GLU A 5 49.71 2.28 54.24
N LYS A 6 48.66 2.97 53.79
CA LYS A 6 47.33 2.39 53.58
C LYS A 6 47.27 1.67 52.22
N ARG A 7 47.68 0.40 52.23
CA ARG A 7 47.59 -0.53 51.10
C ARG A 7 46.12 -0.87 50.77
N GLU A 8 45.65 -0.34 49.65
CA GLU A 8 44.32 -0.63 49.09
C GLU A 8 44.26 -2.08 48.56
N LYS A 9 43.31 -2.87 49.08
CA LYS A 9 43.09 -4.27 48.73
C LYS A 9 42.31 -4.37 47.42
N ARG A 10 42.93 -4.89 46.35
CA ARG A 10 42.24 -5.33 45.13
C ARG A 10 41.48 -6.64 45.41
N PRO A 11 40.24 -6.82 44.92
CA PRO A 11 39.53 -8.09 45.02
C PRO A 11 40.14 -9.14 44.07
N PRO A 12 40.06 -10.45 44.39
CA PRO A 12 40.62 -11.50 43.56
C PRO A 12 39.78 -11.73 42.29
N VAL A 13 40.48 -11.84 41.17
CA VAL A 13 39.95 -12.28 39.86
C VAL A 13 39.84 -13.80 39.88
N THR A 14 38.62 -14.33 39.76
CA THR A 14 38.40 -15.76 39.50
C THR A 14 38.25 -16.00 38.00
N PRO A 15 38.99 -16.96 37.40
CA PRO A 15 38.72 -17.43 36.06
C PRO A 15 37.63 -18.51 36.12
N MET A 16 36.39 -18.19 35.72
CA MET A 16 35.39 -19.22 35.42
C MET A 16 35.50 -19.61 33.94
N MET A 17 36.21 -20.72 33.76
CA MET A 17 35.99 -21.82 32.81
C MET A 17 35.08 -21.55 31.62
N ILE A 18 35.71 -21.64 30.46
CA ILE A 18 35.14 -21.90 29.15
C ILE A 18 34.82 -23.41 29.08
N GLU A 19 33.55 -23.76 29.20
CA GLU A 19 32.93 -25.03 28.80
C GLU A 19 31.50 -24.63 28.37
N GLU A 20 30.92 -24.99 27.24
CA GLU A 20 31.11 -26.14 26.39
C GLU A 20 30.40 -25.86 25.05
N GLU A 21 31.16 -25.81 23.95
CA GLU A 21 30.60 -26.06 22.63
C GLU A 21 30.27 -27.56 22.52
N ALA A 22 29.03 -27.94 22.80
CA ALA A 22 28.51 -29.28 22.44
C ALA A 22 26.98 -29.28 22.27
N ALA A 23 26.42 -28.32 21.54
CA ALA A 23 25.01 -28.33 21.16
C ALA A 23 24.80 -28.14 19.65
N LEU A 24 25.61 -28.84 18.85
CA LEU A 24 25.39 -29.00 17.42
C LEU A 24 25.54 -30.48 17.07
N ARG A 25 24.47 -31.25 17.31
CA ARG A 25 24.12 -32.50 16.60
C ARG A 25 22.90 -33.16 17.24
N ASN A 26 21.71 -32.78 16.78
CA ASN A 26 20.66 -33.70 16.29
C ASN A 26 19.27 -33.06 16.36
N GLY A 27 18.63 -33.03 15.19
CA GLY A 27 17.22 -33.33 14.96
C GLY A 27 16.18 -32.93 16.02
N SER A 28 15.47 -31.84 15.73
CA SER A 28 14.01 -31.83 15.65
C SER A 28 13.24 -32.77 16.61
N ARG A 29 12.97 -32.30 17.83
CA ARG A 29 11.73 -32.61 18.56
C ARG A 29 11.38 -31.40 19.43
N GLY A 30 10.16 -30.92 19.24
CA GLY A 30 9.68 -29.64 19.76
C GLY A 30 9.83 -29.51 21.27
N LEU A 31 10.16 -28.30 21.69
CA LEU A 31 10.05 -27.85 23.08
C LEU A 31 8.61 -28.09 23.56
N PRO A 32 8.39 -28.56 24.80
CA PRO A 32 7.06 -28.63 25.37
C PRO A 32 6.47 -27.21 25.42
N PRO A 33 5.18 -27.03 25.09
CA PRO A 33 4.54 -25.72 25.15
C PRO A 33 4.64 -25.18 26.59
N GLY A 34 5.29 -24.03 26.74
CA GLY A 34 5.38 -23.36 28.04
C GLY A 34 3.99 -22.92 28.55
N PRO A 35 3.84 -22.61 29.84
CA PRO A 35 2.56 -22.26 30.48
C PRO A 35 1.78 -21.13 29.77
N TRP A 36 2.48 -20.31 29.01
CA TRP A 36 2.00 -19.21 28.18
C TRP A 36 1.14 -19.67 26.99
N ALA A 37 1.36 -20.88 26.48
CA ALA A 37 0.67 -21.41 25.30
C ALA A 37 -0.75 -21.91 25.63
N GLU A 38 -0.98 -22.42 26.84
CA GLU A 38 -2.33 -22.79 27.31
C GLU A 38 -3.16 -21.59 27.75
N ALA A 39 -2.52 -20.46 28.11
CA ALA A 39 -3.22 -19.22 28.42
C ALA A 39 -3.83 -18.54 27.18
N ALA A 40 -3.46 -18.96 25.97
CA ALA A 40 -4.00 -18.48 24.70
C ALA A 40 -5.27 -19.25 24.30
N GLY A 41 -6.29 -19.24 25.16
CA GLY A 41 -7.64 -19.67 24.76
C GLY A 41 -8.17 -18.84 23.59
N PRO A 42 -9.10 -19.36 22.77
CA PRO A 42 -9.66 -18.65 21.63
C PRO A 42 -10.30 -17.34 22.12
N ARG A 43 -9.62 -16.20 21.86
CA ARG A 43 -10.17 -14.89 22.14
C ARG A 43 -11.52 -14.78 21.41
N PRO A 44 -12.61 -14.38 22.08
CA PRO A 44 -13.83 -14.05 21.38
C PRO A 44 -13.49 -12.93 20.39
N ARG A 45 -13.67 -13.23 19.10
CA ARG A 45 -13.56 -12.24 18.03
C ARG A 45 -14.48 -11.10 18.41
N THR A 46 -13.93 -9.90 18.56
CA THR A 46 -14.74 -8.71 18.73
C THR A 46 -15.70 -8.69 17.55
N THR A 47 -16.99 -8.73 17.83
CA THR A 47 -18.00 -8.59 16.78
C THR A 47 -17.77 -7.23 16.16
N GLU A 48 -17.25 -7.27 14.95
CA GLU A 48 -17.07 -6.16 14.07
C GLU A 48 -18.30 -5.26 14.16
N ARG A 49 -18.13 -4.02 14.61
CA ARG A 49 -19.13 -2.97 14.46
C ARG A 49 -19.22 -2.64 12.98
N HIS A 50 -19.77 -3.57 12.23
CA HIS A 50 -20.07 -3.41 10.84
C HIS A 50 -21.15 -2.34 10.69
N ILE A 51 -20.81 -1.31 9.91
CA ILE A 51 -21.70 -0.84 8.85
C ILE A 51 -22.96 -0.11 9.37
N ALA A 52 -22.80 0.93 10.19
CA ALA A 52 -23.88 1.91 10.43
C ALA A 52 -23.96 2.97 9.32
N VAL A 53 -22.94 3.10 8.46
CA VAL A 53 -22.87 4.13 7.41
C VAL A 53 -23.71 3.75 6.18
N HIS A 54 -23.85 2.45 5.90
CA HIS A 54 -24.48 1.99 4.65
C HIS A 54 -25.99 2.15 4.64
N LYS A 55 -26.67 2.20 5.81
CA LYS A 55 -28.13 2.41 5.86
C LYS A 55 -28.54 3.79 5.39
N ARG A 56 -27.76 4.83 5.76
CA ARG A 56 -28.03 6.21 5.35
C ARG A 56 -27.71 6.43 3.86
N LEU A 57 -26.64 5.80 3.37
CA LEU A 57 -26.26 5.88 1.96
C LEU A 57 -27.21 5.08 1.05
N VAL A 58 -27.67 3.90 1.49
CA VAL A 58 -28.67 3.10 0.77
C VAL A 58 -30.01 3.83 0.73
N LEU A 59 -30.44 4.45 1.84
CA LEU A 59 -31.66 5.27 1.85
C LEU A 59 -31.54 6.45 0.87
N GLY A 60 -30.40 7.15 0.85
CA GLY A 60 -30.15 8.23 -0.10
C GLY A 60 -30.20 7.78 -1.56
N PHE A 61 -29.59 6.63 -1.87
CA PHE A 61 -29.61 6.06 -3.22
C PHE A 61 -31.02 5.62 -3.64
N ALA A 62 -31.78 5.00 -2.73
CA ALA A 62 -33.16 4.60 -2.98
C ALA A 62 -34.08 5.80 -3.25
N VAL A 63 -33.95 6.88 -2.47
CA VAL A 63 -34.71 8.12 -2.70
C VAL A 63 -34.32 8.79 -4.01
N SER A 64 -33.03 8.80 -4.35
CA SER A 64 -32.53 9.35 -5.62
C SER A 64 -33.12 8.61 -6.83
N ILE A 65 -33.14 7.27 -6.81
CA ILE A 65 -33.73 6.46 -7.89
C ILE A 65 -35.23 6.75 -8.03
N LEU A 66 -35.95 6.82 -6.92
CA LEU A 66 -37.41 7.02 -6.93
C LEU A 66 -37.77 8.41 -7.47
N ALA A 67 -36.99 9.44 -7.12
CA ALA A 67 -37.13 10.78 -7.69
C ALA A 67 -36.86 10.79 -9.21
N LEU A 68 -35.83 10.07 -9.67
CA LEU A 68 -35.50 9.99 -11.10
C LEU A 68 -36.62 9.31 -11.89
N LEU A 69 -37.20 8.23 -11.37
CA LEU A 69 -38.37 7.56 -11.97
C LEU A 69 -39.62 8.45 -12.00
N ALA A 70 -39.85 9.26 -10.97
CA ALA A 70 -40.97 10.19 -10.95
C ALA A 70 -40.80 11.30 -12.00
N VAL A 71 -39.58 11.87 -12.12
CA VAL A 71 -39.27 12.90 -13.12
C VAL A 71 -39.43 12.36 -14.54
N THR A 72 -38.95 11.14 -14.82
CA THR A 72 -39.12 10.53 -16.14
C THR A 72 -40.58 10.24 -16.46
N MET A 73 -41.37 9.77 -15.49
CA MET A 73 -42.81 9.58 -15.66
C MET A 73 -43.54 10.90 -15.93
N ILE A 74 -43.23 11.98 -15.19
CA ILE A 74 -43.81 13.30 -15.44
C ILE A 74 -43.44 13.80 -16.84
N ALA A 75 -42.17 13.66 -17.25
CA ALA A 75 -41.73 14.06 -18.58
C ALA A 75 -42.48 13.30 -19.69
N VAL A 76 -42.65 11.98 -19.55
CA VAL A 76 -43.43 11.16 -20.51
C VAL A 76 -44.89 11.59 -20.53
N LEU A 77 -45.52 11.81 -19.36
CA LEU A 77 -46.90 12.26 -19.28
C LEU A 77 -47.09 13.64 -19.91
N LEU A 78 -46.12 14.56 -19.76
CA LEU A 78 -46.15 15.87 -20.41
C LEU A 78 -45.94 15.75 -21.94
N SER A 79 -45.05 14.88 -22.41
CA SER A 79 -44.86 14.62 -23.83
C SER A 79 -46.11 14.03 -24.49
N VAL A 80 -46.75 13.06 -23.85
CA VAL A 80 -48.00 12.45 -24.36
C VAL A 80 -49.16 13.47 -24.37
N ARG A 81 -49.14 14.47 -23.48
CA ARG A 81 -50.14 15.54 -23.47
C ARG A 81 -49.90 16.64 -24.50
N PHE A 82 -48.67 16.74 -25.04
CA PHE A 82 -48.34 17.73 -26.07
C PHE A 82 -48.73 17.26 -27.48
N GLU A 83 -48.99 15.97 -27.67
CA GLU A 83 -49.30 15.38 -28.98
C GLU A 83 -50.79 15.52 -29.40
N GLU A 84 -51.61 16.17 -28.57
CA GLU A 84 -53.03 16.45 -28.86
C GLU A 84 -53.31 17.92 -29.20
N CYS A 85 -52.39 18.55 -29.94
CA CYS A 85 -52.72 19.68 -30.80
C CYS A 85 -51.69 19.82 -31.94
N GLY A 86 -52.15 19.52 -33.17
CA GLY A 86 -51.58 20.11 -34.38
C GLY A 86 -50.87 19.18 -35.35
N ALA A 87 -51.58 18.17 -35.85
CA ALA A 87 -51.30 17.61 -37.18
C ALA A 87 -51.81 18.58 -38.26
N ALA A 88 -50.97 18.94 -39.25
CA ALA A 88 -51.42 19.26 -40.62
C ALA A 88 -50.23 19.42 -41.60
N ALA A 89 -50.45 18.90 -42.81
CA ALA A 89 -49.68 19.01 -44.05
C ALA A 89 -48.42 18.13 -44.18
N ASP A 90 -48.16 17.43 -45.29
CA ASP A 90 -48.97 16.89 -46.39
C ASP A 90 -47.99 16.07 -47.25
N GLY A 91 -48.29 14.79 -47.46
CA GLY A 91 -48.23 14.13 -48.77
C GLY A 91 -46.89 13.87 -49.54
N PRO A 92 -46.92 12.97 -50.56
CA PRO A 92 -45.87 11.98 -50.88
C PRO A 92 -45.57 11.93 -52.42
N PRO A 93 -45.27 10.79 -53.11
CA PRO A 93 -44.38 9.61 -52.90
C PRO A 93 -43.43 9.33 -54.12
N ARG A 94 -42.81 8.13 -54.10
CA ARG A 94 -42.33 7.26 -55.23
C ARG A 94 -40.82 7.31 -55.48
N ALA A 95 -40.13 6.24 -55.88
CA ALA A 95 -40.36 4.81 -56.14
C ALA A 95 -38.94 4.18 -56.16
N GLY A 96 -38.70 2.96 -55.69
CA GLY A 96 -38.79 1.75 -56.51
C GLY A 96 -37.40 1.30 -57.01
N GLY A 97 -37.09 0.00 -56.91
CA GLY A 97 -36.04 -0.62 -57.74
C GLY A 97 -35.08 -1.56 -57.02
N ASN A 98 -35.30 -2.86 -57.24
CA ASN A 98 -34.43 -3.98 -56.90
C ASN A 98 -33.05 -3.92 -57.59
N GLY A 99 -32.06 -4.62 -57.03
CA GLY A 99 -30.85 -4.98 -57.78
C GLY A 99 -29.78 -5.70 -56.95
N SER A 100 -29.74 -7.01 -57.07
CA SER A 100 -28.63 -7.91 -56.71
C SER A 100 -27.28 -7.42 -57.25
N LEU A 101 -26.18 -7.67 -56.53
CA LEU A 101 -24.98 -8.35 -57.08
C LEU A 101 -23.92 -8.60 -56.01
N SER A 102 -23.47 -9.85 -55.97
CA SER A 102 -22.34 -10.36 -55.21
C SER A 102 -21.02 -9.77 -55.73
N GLY A 103 -20.22 -9.21 -54.83
CA GLY A 103 -18.85 -8.79 -55.10
C GLY A 103 -17.89 -9.42 -54.09
N THR A 104 -17.24 -10.50 -54.48
CA THR A 104 -16.03 -11.05 -53.84
C THR A 104 -14.93 -9.99 -53.82
N ALA A 105 -14.59 -9.47 -52.65
CA ALA A 105 -13.42 -8.63 -52.45
C ALA A 105 -12.33 -9.41 -51.70
N ARG A 106 -11.21 -9.60 -52.39
CA ARG A 106 -9.93 -10.12 -51.92
C ARG A 106 -9.48 -9.43 -50.63
N GLN A 107 -9.09 -10.23 -49.65
CA GLN A 107 -8.35 -9.81 -48.47
C GLN A 107 -6.87 -9.56 -48.87
N PRO A 108 -6.27 -8.40 -48.54
CA PRO A 108 -4.82 -8.24 -48.64
C PRO A 108 -4.13 -8.93 -47.45
N PRO A 109 -2.94 -9.50 -47.64
CA PRO A 109 -2.14 -10.02 -46.52
C PRO A 109 -1.46 -8.86 -45.79
N GLY A 110 -1.49 -8.91 -44.45
CA GLY A 110 -0.53 -8.31 -43.54
C GLY A 110 -0.16 -6.84 -43.80
N ALA A 111 -0.94 -5.92 -43.23
CA ALA A 111 -0.39 -4.62 -42.87
C ALA A 111 0.58 -4.84 -41.70
N GLU A 112 1.88 -4.83 -41.97
CA GLU A 112 2.89 -4.63 -40.94
C GLU A 112 2.66 -3.21 -40.40
N GLN A 113 2.27 -3.09 -39.14
CA GLN A 113 2.01 -1.80 -38.51
C GLN A 113 3.30 -0.96 -38.50
N PRO A 114 3.24 0.36 -38.73
CA PRO A 114 4.40 1.22 -38.61
C PRO A 114 4.90 1.20 -37.16
N PRO A 115 6.22 1.14 -36.90
CA PRO A 115 6.78 1.14 -35.55
C PRO A 115 6.39 2.38 -34.73
N GLU A 116 5.97 3.46 -35.39
CA GLU A 116 5.56 4.72 -34.76
C GLU A 116 4.24 4.59 -33.95
N GLU A 117 3.29 3.74 -34.38
CA GLU A 117 2.02 3.55 -33.66
C GLU A 117 2.22 2.74 -32.36
N GLU A 118 3.11 1.75 -32.38
CA GLU A 118 3.47 0.96 -31.20
C GLU A 118 4.21 1.82 -30.16
N GLU A 119 5.12 2.70 -30.61
CA GLU A 119 5.86 3.62 -29.74
C GLU A 119 4.94 4.66 -29.07
N GLU A 120 3.97 5.22 -29.80
CA GLU A 120 2.98 6.15 -29.25
C GLU A 120 2.07 5.45 -28.24
N GLU A 121 1.59 4.23 -28.53
CA GLU A 121 0.77 3.45 -27.59
C GLU A 121 1.56 3.09 -26.32
N GLU A 122 2.82 2.68 -26.43
CA GLU A 122 3.71 2.44 -25.28
C GLU A 122 3.91 3.70 -24.43
N GLU A 123 4.04 4.87 -25.07
CA GLU A 123 4.14 6.15 -24.39
C GLU A 123 2.84 6.47 -23.64
N TRP A 124 1.68 6.25 -24.26
CA TRP A 124 0.37 6.41 -23.61
C TRP A 124 0.13 5.39 -22.47
N GLN A 125 0.69 4.19 -22.55
CA GLN A 125 0.65 3.20 -21.46
C GLN A 125 1.52 3.62 -20.28
N ARG A 126 2.70 4.20 -20.54
CA ARG A 126 3.61 4.74 -19.52
C ARG A 126 2.96 5.86 -18.70
N TRP A 127 2.12 6.69 -19.32
CA TRP A 127 1.34 7.71 -18.62
C TRP A 127 0.19 7.15 -17.78
N ARG A 128 -0.22 5.89 -18.02
CA ARG A 128 -1.35 5.24 -17.35
C ARG A 128 -0.96 4.34 -16.17
N GLU A 129 0.34 4.15 -15.93
CA GLU A 129 0.78 3.28 -14.84
C GLU A 129 0.39 3.85 -13.47
N PRO A 130 -0.33 3.08 -12.64
CA PRO A 130 -0.70 3.53 -11.31
C PRO A 130 0.57 3.67 -10.46
N PRO A 131 0.60 4.64 -9.52
CA PRO A 131 1.77 4.87 -8.71
C PRO A 131 2.13 3.63 -7.86
N PRO A 132 3.40 3.45 -7.46
CA PRO A 132 3.86 2.22 -6.82
C PRO A 132 3.09 1.82 -5.55
N TRP A 133 2.53 2.79 -4.83
CA TRP A 133 1.76 2.58 -3.60
C TRP A 133 0.26 2.28 -3.82
N ALA A 134 -0.26 2.44 -5.04
CA ALA A 134 -1.66 2.14 -5.35
C ALA A 134 -1.95 0.65 -5.49
N ARG A 135 -0.91 -0.18 -5.64
CA ARG A 135 -1.02 -1.64 -5.69
C ARG A 135 -1.05 -2.20 -4.25
N PRO A 136 -1.81 -3.27 -3.96
CA PRO A 136 -1.89 -3.84 -2.62
C PRO A 136 -0.59 -4.52 -2.18
N ARG A 137 0.25 -4.97 -3.13
CA ARG A 137 1.56 -5.54 -2.84
C ARG A 137 2.62 -4.46 -2.85
N LEU A 138 3.54 -4.51 -1.89
CA LEU A 138 4.67 -3.60 -1.86
C LEU A 138 5.54 -3.75 -3.13
N PRO A 139 6.05 -2.64 -3.68
CA PRO A 139 7.06 -2.67 -4.71
C PRO A 139 8.32 -3.45 -4.30
N ARG A 140 8.98 -4.09 -5.26
CA ARG A 140 10.16 -4.96 -5.02
C ARG A 140 11.50 -4.24 -5.16
N HIS A 141 11.51 -2.91 -5.28
CA HIS A 141 12.75 -2.15 -5.50
C HIS A 141 13.61 -2.02 -4.24
N LEU A 142 13.04 -2.24 -3.05
CA LEU A 142 13.74 -2.28 -1.77
C LEU A 142 13.51 -3.62 -1.08
N ARG A 143 14.57 -4.14 -0.47
CA ARG A 143 14.52 -5.35 0.36
C ARG A 143 14.98 -5.00 1.78
N PRO A 144 14.16 -5.25 2.81
CA PRO A 144 14.62 -5.09 4.18
C PRO A 144 15.60 -6.21 4.54
N LEU A 145 16.70 -5.84 5.17
CA LEU A 145 17.74 -6.74 5.67
C LEU A 145 17.58 -7.00 7.18
N HIS A 146 17.36 -5.93 7.95
CA HIS A 146 17.28 -6.01 9.40
C HIS A 146 16.34 -4.94 9.98
N TYR A 147 15.66 -5.29 11.06
CA TYR A 147 14.81 -4.38 11.84
C TYR A 147 15.32 -4.33 13.27
N ASN A 148 15.62 -3.12 13.73
CA ASN A 148 15.80 -2.83 15.14
C ASN A 148 14.55 -2.07 15.63
N LEU A 149 13.77 -2.71 16.49
CA LEU A 149 12.48 -2.21 16.97
C LEU A 149 12.57 -1.91 18.46
N MET A 150 12.26 -0.67 18.83
CA MET A 150 12.04 -0.24 20.20
C MET A 150 10.58 0.14 20.37
N LEU A 151 9.92 -0.47 21.36
CA LEU A 151 8.51 -0.23 21.68
C LEU A 151 8.39 0.00 23.19
N SER A 152 7.76 1.10 23.56
CA SER A 152 7.41 1.45 24.93
C SER A 152 5.89 1.47 25.05
N ALA A 153 5.34 0.62 25.91
CA ALA A 153 3.92 0.56 26.18
C ALA A 153 3.61 1.25 27.52
N PHE A 154 2.66 2.17 27.52
CA PHE A 154 2.19 2.88 28.70
C PHE A 154 0.82 2.33 29.11
N MET A 155 0.79 1.61 30.22
CA MET A 155 -0.39 0.83 30.62
C MET A 155 -1.43 1.69 31.35
N GLU A 156 -1.02 2.84 31.90
CA GLU A 156 -1.88 3.77 32.62
C GLU A 156 -2.88 4.48 31.70
N ASN A 157 -2.45 4.80 30.48
CA ASN A 157 -3.24 5.50 29.47
C ASN A 157 -3.52 4.67 28.21
N PHE A 158 -3.06 3.41 28.17
CA PHE A 158 -3.17 2.48 27.04
C PHE A 158 -2.60 3.04 25.72
N THR A 159 -1.48 3.75 25.79
CA THR A 159 -0.76 4.28 24.62
C THR A 159 0.56 3.54 24.39
N PHE A 160 1.17 3.75 23.24
CA PHE A 160 2.51 3.26 22.96
C PHE A 160 3.32 4.33 22.23
N SER A 161 4.64 4.21 22.31
CA SER A 161 5.55 4.96 21.45
C SER A 161 6.76 4.11 21.14
N GLY A 162 7.53 4.51 20.14
CA GLY A 162 8.70 3.75 19.79
C GLY A 162 9.45 4.31 18.61
N GLU A 163 10.51 3.60 18.25
CA GLU A 163 11.21 3.81 17.02
C GLU A 163 11.51 2.49 16.34
N VAL A 164 11.53 2.51 15.02
CA VAL A 164 12.00 1.40 14.21
C VAL A 164 13.12 1.90 13.32
N ASN A 165 14.17 1.12 13.27
CA ASN A 165 15.29 1.33 12.38
C ASN A 165 15.41 0.13 11.42
N VAL A 166 15.25 0.40 10.13
CA VAL A 166 15.20 -0.60 9.06
C VAL A 166 16.43 -0.45 8.17
N GLN A 167 17.25 -1.50 8.10
CA GLN A 167 18.31 -1.59 7.09
C GLN A 167 17.71 -2.10 5.79
N LEU A 168 17.92 -1.37 4.70
CA LEU A 168 17.31 -1.58 3.39
C LEU A 168 18.41 -1.79 2.35
N GLU A 169 18.29 -2.84 1.53
CA GLU A 169 19.06 -3.06 0.31
C GLU A 169 18.25 -2.57 -0.90
N VAL A 170 18.89 -1.85 -1.81
CA VAL A 170 18.25 -1.31 -3.01
C VAL A 170 18.52 -2.21 -4.21
N HIS A 171 17.46 -2.80 -4.76
CA HIS A 171 17.54 -3.59 -5.99
C HIS A 171 17.38 -2.73 -7.24
N ASN A 172 16.43 -1.79 -7.22
CA ASN A 172 16.17 -0.87 -8.34
C ASN A 172 16.20 0.57 -7.82
N ALA A 173 16.83 1.46 -8.60
CA ALA A 173 16.90 2.87 -8.27
C ALA A 173 15.48 3.45 -8.11
N SER A 174 15.22 4.09 -6.98
CA SER A 174 13.91 4.68 -6.69
C SER A 174 14.04 5.83 -5.70
N ARG A 175 13.17 6.82 -5.86
CA ARG A 175 13.03 7.95 -4.91
C ARG A 175 11.97 7.72 -3.84
N TYR A 176 11.34 6.55 -3.83
CA TYR A 176 10.22 6.24 -2.95
C TYR A 176 10.56 5.08 -2.04
N ILE A 177 10.26 5.21 -0.75
CA ILE A 177 10.21 4.08 0.18
C ILE A 177 8.74 3.88 0.53
N VAL A 178 8.20 2.69 0.22
CA VAL A 178 6.80 2.34 0.45
C VAL A 178 6.76 1.21 1.46
N LEU A 179 6.05 1.42 2.56
CA LEU A 179 5.93 0.47 3.67
C LEU A 179 4.48 0.42 4.15
N HIS A 180 4.09 -0.67 4.80
CA HIS A 180 2.77 -0.75 5.42
C HIS A 180 2.72 0.05 6.71
N ALA A 181 1.62 0.77 6.91
CA ALA A 181 1.30 1.43 8.17
C ALA A 181 -0.21 1.61 8.28
N HIS A 182 -0.77 1.30 9.44
CA HIS A 182 -2.18 1.45 9.71
C HIS A 182 -2.41 1.92 11.15
N ARG A 183 -3.22 2.98 11.32
CA ARG A 183 -3.56 3.53 12.64
C ARG A 183 -2.34 3.82 13.53
N MET A 184 -1.30 4.38 12.91
CA MET A 184 -0.05 4.76 13.56
C MET A 184 0.19 6.24 13.28
N HIS A 185 0.62 6.98 14.28
CA HIS A 185 1.03 8.37 14.11
C HIS A 185 2.55 8.43 13.99
N ILE A 186 3.04 9.10 12.95
CA ILE A 186 4.46 9.16 12.60
C ILE A 186 4.98 10.53 13.00
N GLU A 187 5.84 10.58 14.02
CA GLU A 187 6.42 11.83 14.52
C GLU A 187 7.59 12.29 13.66
N ALA A 188 8.45 11.36 13.24
CA ALA A 188 9.65 11.69 12.47
C ALA A 188 10.11 10.54 11.57
N VAL A 189 10.72 10.90 10.44
CA VAL A 189 11.36 9.97 9.50
C VAL A 189 12.74 10.49 9.13
N ARG A 190 13.74 9.61 9.18
CA ARG A 190 15.11 9.91 8.76
C ARG A 190 15.64 8.78 7.88
N VAL A 191 16.39 9.15 6.85
CA VAL A 191 17.03 8.19 5.94
C VAL A 191 18.51 8.54 5.84
N ALA A 192 19.38 7.57 6.07
CA ALA A 192 20.82 7.71 5.99
C ALA A 192 21.42 6.60 5.14
N GLU A 193 22.55 6.86 4.51
CA GLU A 193 23.35 5.82 3.88
C GLU A 193 24.23 5.12 4.92
N ASP A 194 24.39 3.80 4.81
CA ASP A 194 25.08 3.00 5.84
C ASP A 194 26.59 3.27 5.89
N LYS A 195 27.22 3.53 4.73
CA LYS A 195 28.68 3.61 4.58
C LYS A 195 29.25 5.03 4.68
N LEU A 196 28.40 6.05 4.58
CA LEU A 196 28.75 7.46 4.64
C LEU A 196 27.68 8.13 5.48
N ALA A 197 28.06 8.90 6.50
CA ALA A 197 27.14 9.70 7.32
C ALA A 197 26.46 10.85 6.52
N GLY A 198 26.21 10.67 5.22
CA GLY A 198 25.43 11.53 4.37
C GLY A 198 23.95 11.20 4.50
N GLY A 199 23.21 12.06 5.20
CA GLY A 199 21.75 11.97 5.26
C GLY A 199 21.12 12.10 3.88
N VAL A 200 20.14 11.25 3.58
CA VAL A 200 19.28 11.39 2.41
C VAL A 200 18.11 12.28 2.80
N ARG A 201 17.97 13.43 2.13
CA ARG A 201 16.88 14.38 2.42
C ARG A 201 15.53 13.79 2.01
N VAL A 202 14.61 13.75 2.97
CA VAL A 202 13.20 13.43 2.77
C VAL A 202 12.50 14.66 2.21
N ALA A 203 11.87 14.52 1.05
CA ALA A 203 11.09 15.56 0.37
C ALA A 203 9.74 15.77 1.07
N ARG A 204 9.02 14.67 1.29
CA ARG A 204 7.70 14.65 1.94
C ARG A 204 7.34 13.22 2.33
N THR A 205 6.37 13.10 3.22
CA THR A 205 5.77 11.82 3.64
C THR A 205 4.25 11.91 3.58
N PHE A 206 3.58 10.80 3.33
CA PHE A 206 2.12 10.74 3.37
C PHE A 206 1.62 9.31 3.55
N PHE A 207 0.38 9.18 4.05
CA PHE A 207 -0.34 7.91 4.08
C PHE A 207 -1.21 7.76 2.85
N TYR A 208 -1.38 6.52 2.41
CA TYR A 208 -2.35 6.13 1.39
C TYR A 208 -3.31 5.09 1.99
N PRO A 209 -4.44 5.53 2.58
CA PRO A 209 -5.32 4.68 3.38
C PRO A 209 -5.92 3.50 2.62
N GLN A 210 -6.10 3.62 1.30
CA GLN A 210 -6.75 2.61 0.46
C GLN A 210 -5.98 1.28 0.44
N THR A 211 -4.64 1.33 0.50
CA THR A 211 -3.76 0.15 0.56
C THR A 211 -2.99 0.03 1.88
N GLN A 212 -3.31 0.89 2.86
CA GLN A 212 -2.67 0.93 4.18
C GLN A 212 -1.15 1.03 4.11
N VAL A 213 -0.66 1.96 3.28
CA VAL A 213 0.76 2.20 3.11
C VAL A 213 1.13 3.62 3.54
N PHE A 214 2.36 3.75 4.02
CA PHE A 214 3.06 4.99 4.28
C PHE A 214 4.17 5.14 3.24
N VAL A 215 4.23 6.32 2.63
CA VAL A 215 5.15 6.63 1.53
C VAL A 215 6.11 7.72 1.98
N VAL A 216 7.40 7.44 1.86
CA VAL A 216 8.48 8.40 2.06
C VAL A 216 9.03 8.78 0.68
N VAL A 217 8.93 10.04 0.32
CA VAL A 217 9.48 10.59 -0.92
C VAL A 217 10.82 11.25 -0.62
N LEU A 218 11.84 10.93 -1.38
CA LEU A 218 13.21 11.43 -1.22
C LEU A 218 13.52 12.49 -2.28
N ASN A 219 14.43 13.41 -1.96
CA ASN A 219 14.90 14.44 -2.91
C ASN A 219 15.86 13.90 -3.99
N ARG A 220 16.41 12.70 -3.78
CA ARG A 220 17.28 12.00 -4.74
C ARG A 220 16.89 10.53 -4.81
N SER A 221 17.23 9.88 -5.92
CA SER A 221 17.06 8.44 -6.05
C SER A 221 18.05 7.71 -5.13
N LEU A 222 17.60 6.61 -4.55
CA LEU A 222 18.47 5.64 -3.90
C LEU A 222 19.28 4.89 -4.97
N GLU A 223 20.52 4.57 -4.65
CA GLU A 223 21.44 3.89 -5.57
C GLU A 223 21.34 2.37 -5.43
N VAL A 224 21.39 1.66 -6.56
CA VAL A 224 21.34 0.20 -6.64
C VAL A 224 22.54 -0.42 -5.93
N GLN A 225 22.35 -1.59 -5.29
CA GLN A 225 23.38 -2.33 -4.54
C GLN A 225 23.98 -1.57 -3.34
N ARG A 226 23.36 -0.46 -2.92
CA ARG A 226 23.69 0.24 -1.68
C ARG A 226 22.72 -0.10 -0.56
N SER A 227 23.21 0.04 0.66
CA SER A 227 22.44 -0.14 1.89
C SER A 227 22.10 1.21 2.51
N TYR A 228 20.84 1.36 2.91
CA TYR A 228 20.32 2.54 3.58
C TYR A 228 19.67 2.18 4.90
N ASN A 229 19.64 3.15 5.81
CA ASN A 229 19.07 3.05 7.13
C ASN A 229 17.85 3.98 7.22
N LEU A 230 16.67 3.41 7.42
CA LEU A 230 15.41 4.13 7.58
C LEU A 230 15.01 4.10 9.05
N LYS A 231 15.04 5.28 9.70
CA LYS A 231 14.57 5.46 11.07
C LYS A 231 13.21 6.15 11.09
N ILE A 232 12.25 5.56 11.78
CA ILE A 232 10.88 6.06 11.95
C ILE A 232 10.57 6.13 13.44
N ILE A 233 10.10 7.27 13.92
CA ILE A 233 9.63 7.48 15.29
C ILE A 233 8.10 7.56 15.25
N TYR A 234 7.42 6.81 16.11
CA TYR A 234 5.97 6.64 16.09
C TYR A 234 5.34 6.62 17.48
N ASN A 235 4.05 6.95 17.54
CA ASN A 235 3.17 6.82 18.71
C ASN A 235 1.72 6.48 18.30
#